data_AF-A0A136KQ65-F1
#
_entry.id   AF-A0A136KQ65-F1
#
_cell.length_a   1.000
_cell.length_b   1.000
_cell.length_c   1.000
_cell.angle_alpha   90.00
_cell.angle_beta   90.00
_cell.angle_gamma   90.00
#
_symmetry.space_group_name_H-M   'P 1'
#
loop_
_entity.id
_entity.type
_entity.pdbx_description
1 polymer ?
#
loop_
_entity_poly.entity_id
_entity_poly.type
_entity_poly.pdbx_seq_one_letter_code
_entity_poly.pdbx_strand_id
1 'polypeptide(L)'
;MNKKYILILGDIIAFIILTYVGFAFHGGLDLLRFFALLLPLLAAWFLLIPRFDLLNQEVIKQAKNLYLVAFAMLFVIPLGIAVRGYILNMPTLPIFVLAMYAANALGMLIWRFIYIFIAKKN
;
A
#
# COMPACT_ATOMS: atom_id res chain seq x y z
N MET A 1 5.45 22.34 2.69
CA MET A 1 5.52 21.21 1.73
C MET A 1 4.13 21.00 1.14
N ASN A 2 4.01 20.75 -0.17
CA ASN A 2 2.69 20.50 -0.79
C ASN A 2 2.02 19.29 -0.12
N LYS A 3 0.76 19.42 0.32
CA LYS A 3 -0.03 18.34 0.96
C LYS A 3 -0.04 17.06 0.10
N LYS A 4 -0.03 17.20 -1.24
CA LYS A 4 0.11 16.08 -2.17
C LYS A 4 1.45 15.32 -2.04
N TYR A 5 2.56 16.03 -1.83
CA TYR A 5 3.86 15.37 -1.60
C TYR A 5 3.89 14.64 -0.25
N ILE A 6 3.29 15.22 0.80
CA ILE A 6 3.15 14.54 2.10
C ILE A 6 2.39 13.22 1.92
N LEU A 7 1.30 13.24 1.17
CA LEU A 7 0.49 12.06 0.87
C LEU A 7 1.31 10.96 0.17
N ILE A 8 1.97 11.32 -0.94
CA ILE A 8 2.76 10.39 -1.77
C ILE A 8 3.93 9.82 -0.98
N LEU A 9 4.68 10.66 -0.26
CA LEU A 9 5.80 10.20 0.56
C LEU A 9 5.34 9.27 1.67
N GLY A 10 4.24 9.60 2.34
CA GLY A 10 3.70 8.73 3.38
C GLY A 10 3.13 7.42 2.84
N ASP A 11 2.63 7.37 1.60
CA ASP A 11 2.26 6.10 0.96
C ASP A 11 3.48 5.20 0.78
N ILE A 12 4.57 5.76 0.25
CA ILE A 12 5.83 5.02 0.05
C ILE A 12 6.35 4.52 1.41
N ILE A 13 6.38 5.39 2.41
CA ILE A 13 6.83 5.04 3.77
C ILE A 13 5.92 3.95 4.37
N ALA A 14 4.61 4.05 4.24
CA ALA A 14 3.67 3.05 4.75
C ALA A 14 3.93 1.67 4.11
N PHE A 15 4.09 1.59 2.79
CA PHE A 15 4.45 0.33 2.12
C PHE A 15 5.81 -0.21 2.56
N ILE A 16 6.82 0.65 2.74
CA ILE A 16 8.13 0.23 3.26
C ILE A 16 7.99 -0.38 4.66
N ILE A 17 7.29 0.31 5.57
CA ILE A 17 7.08 -0.16 6.95
C ILE A 17 6.30 -1.47 6.95
N LEU A 18 5.19 -1.55 6.23
CA LEU A 18 4.34 -2.73 6.19
C LEU A 18 5.08 -3.94 5.61
N THR A 19 5.86 -3.73 4.55
CA THR A 19 6.71 -4.78 3.97
C THR A 19 7.76 -5.23 4.97
N TYR A 20 8.46 -4.28 5.62
CA TYR A 20 9.51 -4.59 6.59
C TYR A 20 8.98 -5.37 7.79
N VAL A 21 7.86 -4.91 8.37
CA VAL A 21 7.18 -5.58 9.47
C VAL A 21 6.75 -7.00 9.06
N GLY A 22 6.23 -7.18 7.84
CA GLY A 22 5.92 -8.50 7.29
C GLY A 22 7.13 -9.45 7.30
N PHE A 23 8.31 -8.99 6.86
CA PHE A 23 9.54 -9.77 6.89
C PHE A 23 10.03 -10.06 8.33
N ALA A 24 9.88 -9.11 9.25
CA ALA A 24 10.22 -9.32 10.65
C ALA A 24 9.42 -10.48 11.28
N PHE A 25 8.15 -10.65 10.90
CA PHE A 25 7.33 -11.79 11.33
C PHE A 25 7.72 -13.13 10.68
N HIS A 26 8.48 -13.12 9.58
CA HIS A 26 8.90 -14.32 8.83
C HIS A 26 10.38 -14.68 9.03
N GLY A 27 11.02 -14.17 10.09
CA GLY A 27 12.35 -14.61 10.51
C GLY A 27 13.51 -13.79 9.96
N GLY A 28 13.26 -12.63 9.34
CA GLY A 28 14.32 -11.67 8.98
C GLY A 28 14.19 -11.05 7.59
N LEU A 29 15.06 -10.08 7.31
CA LEU A 29 15.06 -9.32 6.07
C LEU A 29 15.97 -9.99 5.02
N ASP A 30 15.38 -10.45 3.92
CA ASP A 30 16.09 -10.81 2.69
C ASP A 30 15.84 -9.72 1.64
N LEU A 31 16.89 -9.02 1.21
CA LEU A 31 16.76 -7.82 0.37
C LEU A 31 16.14 -8.13 -1.00
N LEU A 32 16.49 -9.26 -1.61
CA LEU A 32 15.95 -9.64 -2.91
C LEU A 32 14.44 -9.85 -2.81
N ARG A 33 13.99 -10.67 -1.86
CA ARG A 33 12.56 -10.93 -1.62
C ARG A 33 11.82 -9.67 -1.15
N PHE A 34 12.48 -8.80 -0.40
CA PHE A 34 11.92 -7.53 0.05
C PHE A 34 11.63 -6.61 -1.12
N PHE A 35 12.61 -6.34 -1.98
CA PHE A 35 12.40 -5.46 -3.14
C PHE A 35 11.52 -6.09 -4.21
N ALA A 36 11.58 -7.42 -4.39
CA ALA A 36 10.68 -8.16 -5.26
C ALA A 36 9.21 -8.10 -4.80
N LEU A 37 8.94 -7.72 -3.54
CA LEU A 37 7.59 -7.46 -3.05
C LEU A 37 7.25 -5.96 -3.06
N LEU A 38 8.12 -5.13 -2.48
CA LEU A 38 7.90 -3.70 -2.31
C LEU A 38 7.71 -2.97 -3.65
N LEU A 39 8.61 -3.20 -4.61
CA LEU A 39 8.59 -2.45 -5.87
C LEU A 39 7.35 -2.74 -6.70
N PRO A 40 6.92 -4.02 -6.88
CA PRO A 40 5.65 -4.30 -7.54
C PRO A 40 4.43 -3.73 -6.82
N LEU A 41 4.40 -3.73 -5.49
CA LEU A 41 3.30 -3.13 -4.72
C LEU A 41 3.22 -1.62 -4.92
N LEU A 42 4.36 -0.92 -4.86
CA LEU A 42 4.41 0.52 -5.12
C LEU A 42 3.98 0.83 -6.56
N ALA A 43 4.48 0.08 -7.53
CA ALA A 43 4.11 0.25 -8.93
C ALA A 43 2.59 0.04 -9.14
N ALA A 44 2.04 -1.04 -8.58
CA ALA A 44 0.60 -1.32 -8.63
C ALA A 44 -0.23 -0.23 -7.94
N TRP A 45 0.20 0.23 -6.76
CA TRP A 45 -0.45 1.32 -6.03
C TRP A 45 -0.51 2.60 -6.87
N PHE A 46 0.64 3.08 -7.35
CA PHE A 46 0.70 4.33 -8.11
C PHE A 46 0.04 4.25 -9.49
N LEU A 47 -0.03 3.05 -10.08
CA LEU A 47 -0.80 2.81 -11.29
C LEU A 47 -2.32 2.95 -11.05
N LEU A 48 -2.80 2.48 -9.90
CA LEU A 48 -4.23 2.33 -9.63
C LEU A 48 -4.85 3.52 -8.88
N ILE A 49 -4.11 4.18 -7.98
CA ILE A 49 -4.66 5.26 -7.14
C ILE A 49 -5.28 6.43 -7.90
N PRO A 50 -4.83 6.84 -9.11
CA PRO A 50 -5.51 7.89 -9.85
C PRO A 50 -6.92 7.49 -10.28
N ARG A 51 -7.17 6.19 -10.53
CA ARG A 51 -8.49 5.67 -10.92
C ARG A 51 -9.51 5.69 -9.78
N PHE A 52 -9.03 5.68 -8.54
CA PHE A 52 -9.84 5.77 -7.33
C PHE A 52 -9.88 7.19 -6.74
N ASP A 53 -9.31 8.17 -7.46
CA ASP A 53 -9.20 9.58 -7.04
C ASP A 53 -8.51 9.76 -5.67
N LEU A 54 -7.64 8.81 -5.30
CA LEU A 54 -6.96 8.76 -3.99
C LEU A 54 -5.79 9.75 -3.86
N LEU A 55 -5.56 10.58 -4.88
CA LEU A 55 -4.64 11.73 -4.84
C LEU A 55 -5.38 13.06 -4.77
N ASN A 56 -6.70 13.06 -4.94
CA ASN A 56 -7.53 14.25 -4.87
C ASN A 56 -7.80 14.63 -3.41
N GLN A 57 -7.32 15.80 -3.00
CA GLN A 57 -7.42 16.26 -1.61
C GLN A 57 -8.87 16.41 -1.13
N GLU A 58 -9.78 16.76 -2.01
CA GLU A 58 -11.19 16.96 -1.66
C GLU A 58 -11.91 15.65 -1.41
N VAL A 59 -11.46 14.57 -2.06
CA VAL A 59 -11.94 13.20 -1.82
C VAL A 59 -11.34 12.63 -0.54
N ILE A 60 -10.01 12.67 -0.39
CA ILE A 60 -9.32 11.96 0.70
C ILE A 60 -9.46 12.62 2.07
N LYS A 61 -9.81 13.91 2.17
CA LYS A 61 -10.08 14.58 3.45
C LYS A 61 -11.36 14.08 4.13
N GLN A 62 -12.24 13.41 3.37
CA GLN A 62 -13.52 12.92 3.85
C GLN A 62 -13.36 11.49 4.37
N ALA A 63 -13.54 11.29 5.68
CA ALA A 63 -13.39 9.97 6.30
C ALA A 63 -14.30 8.90 5.68
N LYS A 64 -15.48 9.31 5.19
CA LYS A 64 -16.41 8.42 4.47
C LYS A 64 -15.83 7.81 3.19
N ASN A 65 -14.75 8.36 2.64
CA ASN A 65 -14.10 7.86 1.42
C ASN A 65 -12.92 6.93 1.71
N LEU A 66 -12.59 6.66 2.98
CA LEU A 66 -11.48 5.79 3.35
C LEU A 66 -11.65 4.35 2.84
N TYR A 67 -12.89 3.87 2.68
CA TYR A 67 -13.14 2.54 2.11
C TYR A 67 -12.56 2.37 0.69
N LEU A 68 -12.40 3.45 -0.07
CA LEU A 68 -11.78 3.41 -1.40
C LEU A 68 -10.32 2.96 -1.35
N VAL A 69 -9.63 3.19 -0.23
CA VAL A 69 -8.26 2.72 0.01
C VAL A 69 -8.24 1.20 0.10
N ALA A 70 -9.15 0.62 0.89
CA ALA A 70 -9.31 -0.83 1.01
C ALA A 70 -9.77 -1.44 -0.32
N PHE A 71 -10.70 -0.78 -1.02
CA PHE A 71 -11.17 -1.24 -2.32
C PHE A 71 -10.06 -1.23 -3.37
N ALA A 72 -9.21 -0.20 -3.42
CA ALA A 72 -8.03 -0.16 -4.30
C ALA A 72 -7.07 -1.33 -3.99
N MET A 73 -6.92 -1.71 -2.71
CA MET A 73 -6.05 -2.82 -2.31
C MET A 73 -6.50 -4.18 -2.85
N LEU A 74 -7.79 -4.38 -3.15
CA LEU A 74 -8.27 -5.60 -3.81
C LEU A 74 -7.62 -5.82 -5.19
N PHE A 75 -7.16 -4.75 -5.84
CA PHE A 75 -6.50 -4.82 -7.14
C PHE A 75 -4.98 -4.74 -7.02
N VAL A 76 -4.49 -3.87 -6.14
CA VAL A 76 -3.06 -3.61 -5.94
C VAL A 76 -2.34 -4.88 -5.46
N ILE A 77 -2.96 -5.61 -4.53
CA ILE A 77 -2.32 -6.74 -3.87
C ILE A 77 -2.18 -7.94 -4.81
N PRO A 78 -3.24 -8.40 -5.52
CA PRO A 78 -3.08 -9.45 -6.52
C PRO A 78 -2.07 -9.09 -7.61
N LEU A 79 -2.08 -7.85 -8.10
CA LEU A 79 -1.15 -7.40 -9.14
C LEU A 79 0.31 -7.43 -8.66
N GLY A 80 0.59 -6.84 -7.50
CA GLY A 80 1.93 -6.82 -6.94
C GLY A 80 2.46 -8.21 -6.61
N ILE A 81 1.61 -9.09 -6.08
CA ILE A 81 2.02 -10.46 -5.74
C ILE A 81 2.21 -11.33 -6.99
N ALA A 82 1.39 -11.16 -8.04
CA ALA A 82 1.59 -11.87 -9.30
C ALA A 82 2.95 -11.53 -9.93
N VAL A 83 3.31 -10.24 -9.97
CA VAL A 83 4.62 -9.78 -10.45
C VAL A 83 5.75 -10.31 -9.55
N ARG A 84 5.57 -10.32 -8.23
CA ARG A 84 6.53 -10.95 -7.31
C ARG A 84 6.73 -12.43 -7.61
N GLY A 85 5.65 -13.18 -7.85
CA GLY A 85 5.70 -14.61 -8.18
C GLY A 85 6.49 -14.85 -9.46
N TYR A 86 6.31 -14.00 -10.46
CA TYR A 86 7.10 -14.00 -11.69
C TYR A 86 8.60 -13.74 -11.43
N ILE A 87 8.93 -12.67 -10.67
CA ILE A 87 10.32 -12.30 -10.36
C ILE A 87 11.05 -13.42 -9.60
N LEU A 88 10.39 -14.03 -8.62
CA LEU A 88 10.99 -15.05 -7.75
C LEU A 88 10.82 -16.48 -8.28
N ASN A 89 10.24 -16.64 -9.47
CA ASN A 89 9.88 -17.93 -10.06
C ASN A 89 9.18 -18.87 -9.05
N MET A 90 8.18 -18.32 -8.34
CA MET A 90 7.49 -19.02 -7.26
C MET A 90 5.97 -18.87 -7.35
N PRO A 91 5.21 -19.88 -6.91
CA PRO A 91 3.75 -19.81 -6.96
C PRO A 91 3.19 -18.72 -6.05
N THR A 92 2.10 -18.10 -6.50
CA THR A 92 1.31 -17.17 -5.69
C THR A 92 0.31 -17.96 -4.85
N LEU A 93 0.54 -18.01 -3.54
CA LEU A 93 -0.37 -18.70 -2.62
C LEU A 93 -1.58 -17.80 -2.29
N PRO A 94 -2.84 -18.28 -2.43
CA PRO A 94 -4.03 -17.49 -2.13
C PRO A 94 -4.05 -16.94 -0.70
N ILE A 95 -3.62 -17.73 0.29
CA ILE A 95 -3.57 -17.29 1.69
C ILE A 95 -2.61 -16.12 1.90
N PHE A 96 -1.49 -16.10 1.15
CA PHE A 96 -0.54 -14.99 1.20
C PHE A 96 -1.17 -13.71 0.61
N VAL A 97 -1.93 -13.83 -0.49
CA VAL A 97 -2.67 -12.70 -1.07
C VAL A 97 -3.68 -12.13 -0.08
N LEU A 98 -4.45 -12.98 0.61
CA LEU A 98 -5.44 -12.55 1.60
C LEU A 98 -4.78 -11.86 2.81
N ALA A 99 -3.71 -12.44 3.36
CA ALA A 99 -2.97 -11.86 4.47
C ALA A 99 -2.36 -10.50 4.08
N MET A 100 -1.76 -10.43 2.89
CA MET A 100 -1.20 -9.19 2.34
C MET A 100 -2.27 -8.12 2.13
N TYR A 101 -3.46 -8.50 1.64
CA TYR A 101 -4.59 -7.61 1.50
C TYR A 101 -5.02 -7.03 2.85
N ALA A 102 -5.27 -7.90 3.84
CA ALA A 102 -5.72 -7.47 5.15
C ALA A 102 -4.70 -6.51 5.81
N ALA A 103 -3.42 -6.88 5.80
CA ALA A 103 -2.36 -6.08 6.41
C ALA A 103 -2.16 -4.73 5.71
N ASN A 104 -2.09 -4.71 4.37
CA ASN A 104 -1.85 -3.47 3.63
C ASN A 104 -3.08 -2.56 3.59
N ALA A 105 -4.29 -3.11 3.47
CA ALA A 105 -5.51 -2.32 3.56
C ALA A 105 -5.61 -1.66 4.94
N LEU A 106 -5.40 -2.40 6.03
CA LEU A 106 -5.43 -1.83 7.37
C LEU A 106 -4.33 -0.77 7.58
N GLY A 107 -3.09 -1.09 7.22
CA GLY A 107 -1.97 -0.17 7.36
C GLY A 107 -2.17 1.13 6.57
N MET A 108 -2.66 1.03 5.34
CA MET A 108 -2.94 2.21 4.52
C MET A 108 -4.16 2.98 4.97
N LEU A 109 -5.19 2.32 5.52
CA LEU A 109 -6.31 3.00 6.18
C LEU A 109 -5.83 3.82 7.38
N ILE A 110 -4.95 3.26 8.21
CA ILE A 110 -4.35 3.97 9.35
C ILE A 110 -3.56 5.18 8.86
N TRP A 111 -2.69 5.02 7.86
CA TRP A 111 -1.95 6.14 7.27
C TRP A 111 -2.88 7.22 6.72
N ARG A 112 -3.91 6.84 5.96
CA ARG A 112 -4.88 7.77 5.38
C ARG A 112 -5.68 8.51 6.44
N PHE A 113 -6.05 7.82 7.52
CA PHE A 113 -6.69 8.44 8.68
C PHE A 113 -5.77 9.49 9.32
N ILE A 114 -4.50 9.18 9.56
CA ILE A 114 -3.49 10.13 10.06
C ILE A 114 -3.37 11.34 9.11
N TYR A 115 -3.27 11.09 7.81
CA TYR A 115 -3.18 12.15 6.80
C TYR A 115 -4.37 13.11 6.83
N ILE A 116 -5.59 12.63 7.09
CA ILE A 116 -6.78 13.51 7.22
C ILE A 116 -6.57 14.58 8.30
N PHE A 117 -5.99 14.23 9.45
CA PHE A 117 -5.70 15.21 10.51
C PHE A 117 -4.62 16.19 10.09
N ILE A 118 -3.56 15.72 9.42
CA ILE A 118 -2.50 16.58 8.89
C ILE A 118 -3.06 17.56 7.86
N ALA A 119 -3.96 17.11 7.00
CA ALA A 119 -4.56 17.90 5.93
C ALA A 119 -5.57 18.94 6.43
N LYS A 120 -6.20 18.71 7.59
CA LYS A 120 -7.16 19.61 8.24
C LYS A 120 -6.52 20.68 9.13
N LYS A 121 -5.31 20.42 9.67
CA LYS A 121 -4.63 21.31 10.63
C LYS A 121 -3.98 22.56 9.98
N ASN A 122 -4.07 22.72 8.66
CA ASN A 122 -3.54 23.83 7.87
C ASN A 122 -4.53 24.21 6.78
#